data_AF-A0A8S4NBI5-F1
#
_entry.id   AF-A0A8S4NBI5-F1
#
_cell.length_a   1.000
_cell.length_b   1.000
_cell.length_c   1.000
_cell.angle_alpha   90.00
_cell.angle_beta   90.00
_cell.angle_gamma   90.00
#
_symmetry.space_group_name_H-M   'P 1'
#
loop_
_entity.id
_entity.type
_entity.pdbx_description
1 polymer ?
#
loop_
_entity_poly.entity_id
_entity_poly.type
_entity_poly.pdbx_seq_one_letter_code
_entity_poly.pdbx_strand_id
1 'polypeptide(L)'
;MLATYGIQTQTPHQVEPIEIWSPNNMTKAYEYLGVNKKLGLTGRPARPIGGLGTAKIYRASGMTIVCYPLLFEVSDFYLSQDIALVIDDVKNDLAFLAKCWRLSGRPLFVMLIREDNIRGPNVKQLLNLLAQFKMGEVDGVKVRLGRLQELISSGCVEHLDFLSHSWQPEMEYEFQRFLELDRKSSFRSLTDIPKISMIEIEDKPHIDLNELRRKSTWELAEMVRHTDSVSSQSQLLHVLLDREGPEYRIDDSVVEERLEKLLRRAGSHQQWYVTRFCAATLGKLVDSLAPSITAILVRGKQITLGVFGHEEEVVDKPLSPQEIQDILFTKCLPYDIIQAVLQQEMILNIGKFISTSPDLFKGMLKIRIGWIIHAMKLELNYWEEGGERMLYSKSPHTIKKLLMKVLQCNIEDIDQRSPIWRRQLDGALNRVPPGFYDKVWEILERTPGGLKVAGYHLPQQPTLSDMTMYELNFSLLVEQMLSKIIEPAYRQLMVEAFMVVSTILERNPELEFQRPVNMDVLIKEAFQYFKNDSQPTVEEKEKQDKQENNMASFFNTPSVGRLGTTSYIAKAVVNHLLQGDVRHTYGESCSIS
;
A
#
# COMPACT_ATOMS: atom_id res chain seq x y z
N MET A 1 -37.45 2.13 -1.44
CA MET A 1 -36.61 2.98 -2.30
C MET A 1 -35.96 2.23 -3.44
N LEU A 2 -35.00 1.31 -3.24
CA LEU A 2 -34.32 0.62 -4.35
C LEU A 2 -35.22 -0.26 -5.23
N ALA A 3 -36.34 -0.74 -4.68
CA ALA A 3 -37.37 -1.46 -5.44
C ALA A 3 -37.95 -0.66 -6.62
N THR A 4 -37.97 0.68 -6.58
CA THR A 4 -38.46 1.50 -7.71
C THR A 4 -37.55 1.44 -8.92
N TYR A 5 -36.27 1.07 -8.73
CA TYR A 5 -35.31 0.78 -9.79
C TYR A 5 -35.31 -0.70 -10.19
N GLY A 6 -36.26 -1.47 -9.66
CA GLY A 6 -36.37 -2.91 -9.87
C GLY A 6 -35.17 -3.70 -9.31
N ILE A 7 -34.51 -3.17 -8.29
CA ILE A 7 -33.44 -3.85 -7.54
C ILE A 7 -34.10 -4.52 -6.33
N GLN A 8 -33.95 -5.84 -6.22
CA GLN A 8 -34.48 -6.60 -5.09
C GLN A 8 -33.56 -6.42 -3.87
N THR A 9 -34.12 -5.91 -2.76
CA THR A 9 -33.43 -5.71 -1.48
C THR A 9 -34.36 -6.07 -0.33
N GLN A 10 -33.80 -6.45 0.82
CA GLN A 10 -34.57 -6.78 2.03
C GLN A 10 -34.05 -5.97 3.22
N THR A 11 -34.95 -5.53 4.09
CA THR A 11 -34.58 -4.99 5.42
C THR A 11 -34.30 -6.13 6.40
N PRO A 12 -33.56 -5.92 7.50
CA PRO A 12 -33.36 -6.95 8.52
C PRO A 12 -34.67 -7.57 9.01
N HIS A 13 -35.71 -6.77 9.20
CA HIS A 13 -37.07 -7.23 9.55
C HIS A 13 -37.70 -8.15 8.49
N GLN A 14 -37.44 -7.93 7.20
CA GLN A 14 -37.97 -8.77 6.10
C GLN A 14 -37.21 -10.10 5.93
N VAL A 15 -36.08 -10.26 6.61
CA VAL A 15 -35.23 -11.45 6.54
C VAL A 15 -35.59 -12.45 7.65
N GLU A 16 -36.29 -12.02 8.70
CA GLU A 16 -36.76 -12.91 9.77
C GLU A 16 -37.54 -14.12 9.20
N PRO A 17 -37.32 -15.34 9.73
CA PRO A 17 -36.60 -15.68 10.96
C PRO A 17 -35.07 -15.91 10.79
N ILE A 18 -34.48 -15.56 9.64
CA ILE A 18 -33.05 -15.75 9.40
C ILE A 18 -32.28 -14.62 10.11
N GLU A 19 -31.25 -14.98 10.86
CA GLU A 19 -30.41 -14.00 11.54
C GLU A 19 -29.21 -13.58 10.70
N ILE A 20 -28.89 -12.29 10.71
CA ILE A 20 -27.70 -11.74 10.07
C ILE A 20 -26.69 -11.44 11.18
N TRP A 21 -25.54 -12.11 11.14
CA TRP A 21 -24.45 -11.93 12.10
C TRP A 21 -23.29 -11.15 11.48
N SER A 22 -22.58 -10.42 12.35
CA SER A 22 -21.31 -9.79 11.97
C SER A 22 -20.18 -10.83 11.89
N PRO A 23 -19.12 -10.55 11.12
CA PRO A 23 -17.89 -11.34 11.13
C PRO A 23 -17.28 -11.52 12.53
N ASN A 24 -17.41 -10.51 13.39
CA ASN A 24 -16.94 -10.55 14.77
C ASN A 24 -17.76 -11.54 15.61
N ASN A 25 -19.09 -11.53 15.47
CA ASN A 25 -19.96 -12.52 16.12
C ASN A 25 -19.64 -13.93 15.64
N MET A 26 -19.39 -14.11 14.34
CA MET A 26 -18.94 -15.41 13.82
C MET A 26 -17.59 -15.82 14.42
N THR A 27 -16.64 -14.88 14.58
CA THR A 27 -15.34 -15.18 15.19
C THR A 27 -15.50 -15.67 16.63
N LYS A 28 -16.27 -14.93 17.45
CA LYS A 28 -16.62 -15.33 18.84
C LYS A 28 -17.31 -16.69 18.88
N ALA A 29 -18.26 -16.93 17.98
CA ALA A 29 -18.96 -18.20 17.90
C ALA A 29 -17.96 -19.35 17.71
N TYR A 30 -17.01 -19.20 16.79
CA TYR A 30 -15.98 -20.21 16.56
C TYR A 30 -14.96 -20.35 17.70
N GLU A 31 -14.84 -19.43 18.65
CA GLU A 31 -13.96 -19.61 19.83
C GLU A 31 -14.44 -20.77 20.71
N TYR A 32 -15.76 -20.99 20.76
CA TYR A 32 -16.37 -22.14 21.45
C TYR A 32 -16.03 -23.50 20.81
N LEU A 33 -15.48 -23.51 19.59
CA LEU A 33 -15.05 -24.74 18.93
C LEU A 33 -13.88 -25.37 19.69
N GLY A 34 -14.11 -26.57 20.22
CA GLY A 34 -13.08 -27.33 20.95
C GLY A 34 -12.91 -26.95 22.42
N VAL A 35 -13.80 -26.11 22.98
CA VAL A 35 -13.81 -25.83 24.42
C VAL A 35 -14.13 -27.12 25.19
N ASN A 36 -13.28 -27.44 26.17
CA ASN A 36 -13.51 -28.56 27.07
C ASN A 36 -12.98 -28.24 28.46
N LYS A 37 -13.90 -27.89 29.38
CA LYS A 37 -13.57 -27.54 30.76
C LYS A 37 -12.88 -28.67 31.53
N LYS A 38 -13.18 -29.95 31.22
CA LYS A 38 -12.55 -31.10 31.89
C LYS A 38 -11.09 -31.29 31.48
N LEU A 39 -10.76 -30.96 30.23
CA LEU A 39 -9.40 -31.07 29.67
C LEU A 39 -8.62 -29.75 29.73
N GLY A 40 -9.20 -28.68 30.28
CA GLY A 40 -8.57 -27.35 30.31
C GLY A 40 -8.43 -26.70 28.93
N LEU A 41 -9.15 -27.17 27.90
CA LEU A 41 -9.09 -26.61 26.55
C LEU A 41 -9.99 -25.37 26.46
N THR A 42 -9.39 -24.24 26.12
CA THR A 42 -10.05 -22.92 26.02
C THR A 42 -10.69 -22.67 24.66
N GLY A 43 -10.56 -23.59 23.70
CA GLY A 43 -11.18 -23.50 22.37
C GLY A 43 -10.26 -22.94 21.29
N ARG A 44 -10.85 -22.50 20.18
CA ARG A 44 -10.14 -21.95 19.03
C ARG A 44 -9.73 -20.50 19.34
N PRO A 45 -8.48 -20.07 19.07
CA PRO A 45 -8.12 -18.66 19.18
C PRO A 45 -8.97 -17.77 18.27
N ALA A 46 -9.22 -16.53 18.71
CA ALA A 46 -9.89 -15.50 17.93
C ALA A 46 -9.21 -15.32 16.57
N ARG A 47 -9.87 -15.77 15.50
CA ARG A 47 -9.37 -15.66 14.12
C ARG A 47 -10.48 -15.20 13.19
N PRO A 48 -10.26 -14.14 12.39
CA PRO A 48 -11.28 -13.61 11.49
C PRO A 48 -11.71 -14.68 10.49
N ILE A 49 -13.01 -14.66 10.16
CA ILE A 49 -13.60 -15.54 9.16
C ILE A 49 -13.40 -14.92 7.78
N GLY A 50 -12.69 -15.62 6.90
CA GLY A 50 -12.42 -15.15 5.53
C GLY A 50 -13.64 -15.25 4.60
N GLY A 51 -13.50 -14.75 3.37
CA GLY A 51 -14.61 -14.69 2.39
C GLY A 51 -15.30 -16.03 2.10
N LEU A 52 -14.57 -17.15 2.14
CA LEU A 52 -15.18 -18.48 1.99
C LEU A 52 -16.08 -18.86 3.17
N GLY A 53 -15.75 -18.41 4.37
CA GLY A 53 -16.55 -18.67 5.56
C GLY A 53 -17.75 -17.74 5.65
N THR A 54 -17.60 -16.45 5.30
CA THR A 54 -18.74 -15.53 5.30
C THR A 54 -19.75 -15.85 4.19
N ALA A 55 -19.32 -16.49 3.10
CA ALA A 55 -20.20 -16.86 1.99
C ALA A 55 -21.03 -18.16 2.21
N LYS A 56 -21.15 -18.64 3.45
CA LYS A 56 -21.91 -19.84 3.82
C LYS A 56 -23.18 -19.47 4.59
N ILE A 57 -24.10 -20.43 4.64
CA ILE A 57 -25.27 -20.41 5.51
C ILE A 57 -24.95 -21.30 6.71
N TYR A 58 -25.18 -20.79 7.91
CA TYR A 58 -24.94 -21.53 9.14
C TYR A 58 -26.24 -21.97 9.79
N ARG A 59 -26.23 -23.16 10.41
CA ARG A 59 -27.32 -23.65 11.26
C ARG A 59 -26.81 -23.87 12.68
N ALA A 60 -27.45 -23.23 13.64
CA ALA A 60 -27.11 -23.36 15.05
C ALA A 60 -28.39 -23.31 15.89
N SER A 61 -28.61 -24.28 16.80
CA SER A 61 -29.74 -24.28 17.74
C SER A 61 -31.13 -24.02 17.09
N GLY A 62 -31.36 -24.56 15.89
CA GLY A 62 -32.60 -24.35 15.13
C GLY A 62 -32.71 -23.02 14.37
N MET A 63 -31.74 -22.11 14.55
CA MET A 63 -31.64 -20.85 13.83
C MET A 63 -30.88 -21.02 12.51
N THR A 64 -31.28 -20.26 11.50
CA THR A 64 -30.51 -20.09 10.26
C THR A 64 -29.79 -18.75 10.33
N ILE A 65 -28.48 -18.78 10.16
CA ILE A 65 -27.60 -17.62 10.32
C ILE A 65 -26.88 -17.38 9.00
N VAL A 66 -26.76 -16.12 8.60
CA VAL A 66 -25.92 -15.68 7.49
C VAL A 66 -24.96 -14.59 7.96
N CYS A 67 -23.79 -14.55 7.36
CA CYS A 67 -22.76 -13.56 7.69
C CYS A 67 -22.48 -12.67 6.48
N TYR A 68 -22.35 -11.37 6.70
CA TYR A 68 -21.83 -10.49 5.66
C TYR A 68 -20.29 -10.48 5.67
N PRO A 69 -19.62 -10.18 4.55
CA PRO A 69 -18.15 -10.06 4.50
C PRO A 69 -17.58 -8.96 5.40
N LEU A 70 -16.34 -9.16 5.86
CA LEU A 70 -15.59 -8.19 6.69
C LEU A 70 -15.53 -6.78 6.10
N LEU A 71 -15.58 -6.66 4.77
CA LEU A 71 -15.56 -5.36 4.08
C LEU A 71 -16.73 -4.43 4.45
N PHE A 72 -17.85 -4.97 4.95
CA PHE A 72 -19.03 -4.19 5.37
C PHE A 72 -19.12 -3.97 6.89
N GLU A 73 -18.16 -4.52 7.65
CA GLU A 73 -18.03 -4.22 9.07
C GLU A 73 -17.65 -2.75 9.22
N VAL A 74 -18.32 -2.06 10.14
CA VAL A 74 -17.95 -0.67 10.46
C VAL A 74 -16.68 -0.75 11.30
N SER A 75 -15.53 -0.65 10.64
CA SER A 75 -14.27 -0.41 11.34
C SER A 75 -14.18 1.06 11.74
N ASP A 76 -13.38 1.33 12.76
CA ASP A 76 -13.02 2.69 13.18
C ASP A 76 -12.24 3.47 12.10
N PHE A 77 -11.86 2.78 11.01
CA PHE A 77 -11.10 3.35 9.91
C PHE A 77 -12.00 3.77 8.74
N TYR A 78 -11.63 4.86 8.07
CA TYR A 78 -12.50 5.58 7.14
C TYR A 78 -12.60 5.00 5.72
N LEU A 79 -11.88 3.92 5.38
CA LEU A 79 -11.83 3.38 4.01
C LEU A 79 -13.19 3.00 3.44
N SER A 80 -14.10 2.52 4.29
CA SER A 80 -15.46 2.13 3.90
C SER A 80 -16.34 3.31 3.42
N GLN A 81 -15.89 4.56 3.66
CA GLN A 81 -16.58 5.76 3.20
C GLN A 81 -16.32 6.05 1.71
N ASP A 82 -15.26 5.49 1.11
CA ASP A 82 -15.04 5.55 -0.33
C ASP A 82 -15.81 4.42 -1.03
N ILE A 83 -17.02 4.73 -1.50
CA ILE A 83 -17.88 3.78 -2.22
C ILE A 83 -17.20 3.17 -3.45
N ALA A 84 -16.33 3.93 -4.12
CA ALA A 84 -15.66 3.40 -5.30
C ALA A 84 -14.66 2.29 -4.92
N LEU A 85 -13.97 2.45 -3.78
CA LEU A 85 -13.10 1.42 -3.21
C LEU A 85 -13.90 0.20 -2.76
N VAL A 86 -15.03 0.42 -2.07
CA VAL A 86 -15.92 -0.67 -1.63
C VAL A 86 -16.45 -1.48 -2.81
N ILE A 87 -16.88 -0.82 -3.90
CA ILE A 87 -17.34 -1.49 -5.12
C ILE A 87 -16.23 -2.36 -5.72
N ASP A 88 -15.00 -1.84 -5.77
CA ASP A 88 -13.84 -2.57 -6.29
C ASP A 88 -13.51 -3.80 -5.42
N ASP A 89 -13.56 -3.65 -4.10
CA ASP A 89 -13.35 -4.76 -3.16
C ASP A 89 -14.48 -5.81 -3.26
N VAL A 90 -15.74 -5.41 -3.45
CA VAL A 90 -16.86 -6.35 -3.71
C VAL A 90 -16.61 -7.14 -4.98
N LYS A 91 -16.17 -6.50 -6.07
CA LYS A 91 -15.84 -7.17 -7.33
C LYS A 91 -14.71 -8.19 -7.15
N ASN A 92 -13.66 -7.82 -6.41
CA ASN A 92 -12.54 -8.69 -6.10
C ASN A 92 -12.98 -9.90 -5.26
N ASP A 93 -13.83 -9.71 -4.25
CA ASP A 93 -14.37 -10.78 -3.42
C ASP A 93 -15.24 -11.76 -4.22
N LEU A 94 -16.08 -11.24 -5.13
CA LEU A 94 -16.88 -12.09 -6.03
C LEU A 94 -15.99 -12.91 -6.97
N ALA A 95 -14.94 -12.31 -7.54
CA ALA A 95 -13.98 -13.01 -8.38
C ALA A 95 -13.22 -14.08 -7.58
N PHE A 96 -12.82 -13.76 -6.35
CA PHE A 96 -12.17 -14.71 -5.44
C PHE A 96 -13.09 -15.89 -5.13
N LEU A 97 -14.35 -15.64 -4.77
CA LEU A 97 -15.34 -16.70 -4.53
C LEU A 97 -15.53 -17.56 -5.78
N ALA A 98 -15.73 -16.96 -6.95
CA ALA A 98 -15.91 -17.70 -8.19
C ALA A 98 -14.72 -18.62 -8.53
N LYS A 99 -13.49 -18.19 -8.22
CA LYS A 99 -12.26 -18.95 -8.49
C LYS A 99 -11.97 -20.03 -7.43
N CYS A 100 -12.20 -19.71 -6.16
CA CYS A 100 -11.76 -20.51 -5.03
C CYS A 100 -12.84 -21.41 -4.42
N TRP A 101 -14.12 -21.20 -4.77
CA TRP A 101 -15.21 -22.00 -4.24
C TRP A 101 -15.18 -23.44 -4.76
N ARG A 102 -15.01 -24.40 -3.85
CA ARG A 102 -14.99 -25.84 -4.14
C ARG A 102 -16.00 -26.64 -3.30
N LEU A 103 -16.82 -25.96 -2.51
CA LEU A 103 -17.75 -26.58 -1.59
C LEU A 103 -19.07 -26.95 -2.29
N SER A 104 -19.81 -27.89 -1.71
CA SER A 104 -21.13 -28.28 -2.18
C SER A 104 -22.16 -27.17 -1.94
N GLY A 105 -22.93 -26.81 -2.96
CA GLY A 105 -23.87 -25.70 -2.90
C GLY A 105 -23.24 -24.39 -3.39
N ARG A 106 -24.10 -23.40 -3.68
CA ARG A 106 -23.68 -22.11 -4.21
C ARG A 106 -23.20 -21.19 -3.07
N PRO A 107 -22.16 -20.37 -3.27
CA PRO A 107 -21.77 -19.35 -2.30
C PRO A 107 -22.87 -18.29 -2.19
N LEU A 108 -23.17 -17.87 -0.96
CA LEU A 108 -24.13 -16.80 -0.67
C LEU A 108 -23.37 -15.53 -0.27
N PHE A 109 -23.35 -14.51 -1.12
CA PHE A 109 -22.72 -13.22 -0.82
C PHE A 109 -23.76 -12.21 -0.30
N VAL A 110 -23.62 -11.77 0.95
CA VAL A 110 -24.53 -10.80 1.58
C VAL A 110 -23.91 -9.40 1.51
N MET A 111 -24.44 -8.54 0.63
CA MET A 111 -24.04 -7.13 0.53
C MET A 111 -24.91 -6.27 1.45
N LEU A 112 -24.27 -5.58 2.40
CA LEU A 112 -24.95 -4.57 3.23
C LEU A 112 -24.96 -3.23 2.51
N ILE A 113 -26.12 -2.57 2.51
CA ILE A 113 -26.28 -1.21 2.00
C ILE A 113 -26.74 -0.32 3.15
N ARG A 114 -25.93 0.68 3.51
CA ARG A 114 -26.23 1.67 4.54
C ARG A 114 -26.75 2.95 3.92
N GLU A 115 -27.42 3.75 4.73
CA GLU A 115 -27.96 5.05 4.32
C GLU A 115 -26.87 5.97 3.75
N ASP A 116 -25.70 6.05 4.38
CA ASP A 116 -24.59 6.90 3.93
C ASP A 116 -24.07 6.51 2.53
N ASN A 117 -24.18 5.23 2.14
CA ASN A 117 -23.83 4.76 0.81
C ASN A 117 -24.80 5.29 -0.26
N ILE A 118 -26.05 5.56 0.13
CA ILE A 118 -27.13 6.05 -0.73
C ILE A 118 -27.22 7.59 -0.72
N ARG A 119 -26.77 8.26 0.34
CA ARG A 119 -26.76 9.73 0.43
C ARG A 119 -25.51 10.39 -0.15
N GLY A 120 -24.45 9.60 -0.35
CA GLY A 120 -23.15 10.09 -0.79
C GLY A 120 -23.11 10.58 -2.25
N PRO A 121 -22.02 11.24 -2.67
CA PRO A 121 -21.88 11.77 -4.02
C PRO A 121 -21.72 10.68 -5.10
N ASN A 122 -21.23 9.50 -4.73
CA ASN A 122 -20.93 8.39 -5.65
C ASN A 122 -22.05 7.35 -5.83
N VAL A 123 -23.29 7.71 -5.50
CA VAL A 123 -24.48 6.81 -5.59
C VAL A 123 -24.69 6.22 -6.98
N LYS A 124 -24.37 6.98 -8.03
CA LYS A 124 -24.48 6.50 -9.42
C LYS A 124 -23.62 5.24 -9.64
N GLN A 125 -22.42 5.18 -9.06
CA GLN A 125 -21.53 4.03 -9.18
C GLN A 125 -22.11 2.81 -8.47
N LEU A 126 -22.70 3.01 -7.28
CA LEU A 126 -23.39 1.95 -6.55
C LEU A 126 -24.60 1.43 -7.33
N LEU A 127 -25.43 2.32 -7.89
CA LEU A 127 -26.57 1.93 -8.73
C LEU A 127 -26.14 1.14 -9.96
N ASN A 128 -25.00 1.48 -10.58
CA ASN A 128 -24.45 0.72 -11.69
C ASN A 128 -24.03 -0.70 -11.27
N LEU A 129 -23.39 -0.86 -10.10
CA LEU A 129 -23.07 -2.19 -9.56
C LEU A 129 -24.35 -3.01 -9.30
N LEU A 130 -25.37 -2.40 -8.69
CA LEU A 130 -26.65 -3.07 -8.42
C LEU A 130 -27.39 -3.45 -9.73
N ALA A 131 -27.24 -2.65 -10.78
CA ALA A 131 -27.74 -3.00 -12.11
C ALA A 131 -26.99 -4.21 -12.69
N GLN A 132 -25.67 -4.30 -12.53
CA GLN A 132 -24.88 -5.48 -12.94
C GLN A 132 -25.34 -6.75 -12.20
N PHE A 133 -25.61 -6.66 -10.88
CA PHE A 133 -26.21 -7.78 -10.15
C PHE A 133 -27.55 -8.24 -10.70
N LYS A 134 -28.40 -7.28 -11.11
CA LYS A 134 -29.69 -7.57 -11.73
C LYS A 134 -29.54 -8.23 -13.11
N MET A 135 -28.53 -7.82 -13.89
CA MET A 135 -28.23 -8.40 -15.20
C MET A 135 -27.64 -9.82 -15.09
N GLY A 136 -27.10 -10.19 -13.93
CA GLY A 136 -26.60 -11.54 -13.64
C GLY A 136 -25.12 -11.76 -13.95
N GLU A 137 -24.37 -10.69 -14.22
CA GLU A 137 -22.94 -10.75 -14.48
C GLU A 137 -22.22 -9.50 -13.95
N VAL A 138 -21.09 -9.71 -13.27
CA VAL A 138 -20.21 -8.65 -12.74
C VAL A 138 -18.78 -8.99 -13.10
N ASP A 139 -18.16 -8.19 -13.97
CA ASP A 139 -16.76 -8.37 -14.42
C ASP A 139 -16.42 -9.84 -14.80
N GLY A 140 -17.31 -10.50 -15.56
CA GLY A 140 -17.15 -11.90 -15.99
C GLY A 140 -17.58 -12.96 -14.96
N VAL A 141 -17.94 -12.56 -13.74
CA VAL A 141 -18.48 -13.44 -12.71
C VAL A 141 -20.00 -13.51 -12.84
N LYS A 142 -20.53 -14.71 -13.08
CA LYS A 142 -21.98 -14.94 -13.09
C LYS A 142 -22.54 -14.85 -11.67
N VAL A 143 -23.52 -13.97 -11.48
CA VAL A 143 -24.17 -13.72 -10.19
C VAL A 143 -25.67 -13.90 -10.32
N ARG A 144 -26.33 -14.25 -9.20
CA ARG A 144 -27.80 -14.32 -9.13
C ARG A 144 -28.28 -13.47 -7.97
N LEU A 145 -28.93 -12.35 -8.29
CA LEU A 145 -29.67 -11.55 -7.31
C LEU A 145 -30.99 -12.26 -7.00
N GLY A 146 -31.37 -12.29 -5.72
CA GLY A 146 -32.62 -12.90 -5.27
C GLY A 146 -32.87 -12.61 -3.79
N ARG A 147 -34.07 -12.94 -3.32
CA ARG A 147 -34.39 -12.89 -1.89
C ARG A 147 -33.66 -13.99 -1.13
N LEU A 148 -33.27 -13.72 0.11
CA LEU A 148 -32.50 -14.66 0.91
C LEU A 148 -33.22 -16.01 1.08
N GLN A 149 -34.54 -15.99 1.30
CA GLN A 149 -35.36 -17.20 1.43
C GLN A 149 -35.31 -18.09 0.17
N GLU A 150 -35.19 -17.49 -1.02
CA GLU A 150 -35.09 -18.24 -2.28
C GLU A 150 -33.70 -18.86 -2.45
N LEU A 151 -32.65 -18.10 -2.11
CA LEU A 151 -31.26 -18.48 -2.34
C LEU A 151 -30.77 -19.57 -1.37
N ILE A 152 -31.32 -19.62 -0.15
CA ILE A 152 -30.96 -20.61 0.88
C ILE A 152 -31.09 -22.06 0.37
N SER A 153 -32.12 -22.33 -0.43
CA SER A 153 -32.38 -23.68 -0.97
C SER A 153 -31.22 -24.25 -1.81
N SER A 154 -30.41 -23.37 -2.41
CA SER A 154 -29.28 -23.74 -3.27
C SER A 154 -27.91 -23.45 -2.65
N GLY A 155 -27.90 -22.87 -1.45
CA GLY A 155 -26.69 -22.41 -0.79
C GLY A 155 -25.91 -23.52 -0.09
N CYS A 156 -24.63 -23.26 0.19
CA CYS A 156 -23.81 -24.13 1.04
C CYS A 156 -24.19 -23.95 2.51
N VAL A 157 -24.58 -25.03 3.18
CA VAL A 157 -24.96 -25.04 4.58
C VAL A 157 -23.88 -25.69 5.43
N GLU A 158 -23.49 -25.03 6.52
CA GLU A 158 -22.59 -25.55 7.56
C GLU A 158 -23.29 -25.57 8.92
N HIS A 159 -23.02 -26.58 9.72
CA HIS A 159 -23.65 -26.78 11.02
C HIS A 159 -22.69 -26.38 12.14
N LEU A 160 -23.12 -25.49 13.03
CA LEU A 160 -22.39 -25.06 14.22
C LEU A 160 -22.87 -25.85 15.44
N ASP A 161 -22.86 -27.18 15.35
CA ASP A 161 -23.45 -28.06 16.37
C ASP A 161 -22.75 -27.93 17.74
N PHE A 162 -21.47 -27.55 17.75
CA PHE A 162 -20.71 -27.31 18.99
C PHE A 162 -21.28 -26.15 19.84
N LEU A 163 -22.00 -25.21 19.23
CA LEU A 163 -22.68 -24.14 19.96
C LEU A 163 -23.87 -24.70 20.76
N SER A 164 -24.57 -25.71 20.25
CA SER A 164 -25.78 -26.24 20.90
C SER A 164 -25.51 -26.78 22.31
N HIS A 165 -24.31 -27.30 22.57
CA HIS A 165 -23.91 -27.85 23.86
C HIS A 165 -23.37 -26.78 24.82
N SER A 166 -23.00 -25.61 24.27
CA SER A 166 -22.41 -24.49 25.01
C SER A 166 -23.37 -23.30 25.12
N TRP A 167 -24.52 -23.33 24.45
CA TRP A 167 -25.48 -22.22 24.39
C TRP A 167 -26.06 -21.96 25.77
N GLN A 168 -25.69 -20.82 26.35
CA GLN A 168 -26.29 -20.32 27.58
C GLN A 168 -27.19 -19.11 27.25
N PRO A 169 -28.27 -18.85 27.99
CA PRO A 169 -29.16 -17.72 27.73
C PRO A 169 -28.44 -16.36 27.69
N GLU A 170 -27.35 -16.22 28.44
CA GLU A 170 -26.52 -15.01 28.46
C GLU A 170 -25.81 -14.76 27.11
N MET A 171 -25.61 -15.80 26.29
CA MET A 171 -24.99 -15.68 24.96
C MET A 171 -25.92 -15.01 23.95
N GLU A 172 -27.24 -14.98 24.16
CA GLU A 172 -28.16 -14.22 23.31
C GLU A 172 -27.91 -12.71 23.37
N TYR A 173 -27.38 -12.21 24.50
CA TYR A 173 -26.93 -10.82 24.63
C TYR A 173 -25.56 -10.58 23.98
N GLU A 174 -24.74 -11.63 23.87
CA GLU A 174 -23.40 -11.57 23.28
C GLU A 174 -23.44 -11.61 21.74
N PHE A 175 -24.35 -12.41 21.17
CA PHE A 175 -24.57 -12.51 19.72
C PHE A 175 -25.72 -11.60 19.27
N GLN A 176 -25.50 -10.28 19.34
CA GLN A 176 -26.50 -9.32 18.86
C GLN A 176 -26.76 -9.48 17.35
N ARG A 177 -28.03 -9.70 16.99
CA ARG A 177 -28.48 -9.68 15.60
C ARG A 177 -28.30 -8.30 14.98
N PHE A 178 -28.09 -8.25 13.66
CA PHE A 178 -28.08 -6.97 12.95
C PHE A 178 -29.48 -6.35 12.92
N LEU A 179 -29.65 -5.21 13.61
CA LEU A 179 -30.93 -4.51 13.74
C LEU A 179 -31.02 -3.30 12.81
N GLU A 180 -32.24 -2.99 12.41
CA GLU A 180 -32.57 -1.73 11.75
C GLU A 180 -32.56 -0.59 12.79
N LEU A 181 -31.92 0.54 12.46
CA LEU A 181 -31.91 1.71 13.32
C LEU A 181 -33.26 2.43 13.22
N ASP A 182 -33.94 2.63 14.36
CA ASP A 182 -35.16 3.42 14.43
C ASP A 182 -34.86 4.91 14.17
N ARG A 183 -34.99 5.33 12.91
CA ARG A 183 -34.96 6.75 12.53
C ARG A 183 -36.36 7.21 12.14
N LYS A 184 -36.81 8.31 12.76
CA LYS A 184 -38.12 8.94 12.49
C LYS A 184 -38.28 9.47 11.05
N SER A 185 -37.20 9.63 10.30
CA SER A 185 -37.22 10.10 8.91
C SER A 185 -37.16 8.94 7.92
N SER A 186 -38.32 8.51 7.41
CA SER A 186 -38.42 7.56 6.30
C SER A 186 -38.57 8.30 4.96
N PHE A 187 -37.71 7.99 3.99
CA PHE A 187 -37.78 8.54 2.64
C PHE A 187 -38.48 7.55 1.71
N ARG A 188 -39.39 8.05 0.86
CA ARG A 188 -40.16 7.20 -0.06
C ARG A 188 -39.43 7.00 -1.40
N SER A 189 -38.73 8.02 -1.90
CA SER A 189 -37.90 7.97 -3.10
C SER A 189 -36.43 8.34 -2.82
N LEU A 190 -35.51 7.86 -3.68
CA LEU A 190 -34.11 8.30 -3.67
C LEU A 190 -33.95 9.79 -4.00
N THR A 191 -34.92 10.37 -4.73
CA THR A 191 -34.96 11.81 -5.04
C THR A 191 -35.29 12.68 -3.83
N ASP A 192 -35.96 12.09 -2.83
CA ASP A 192 -36.46 12.81 -1.64
C ASP A 192 -35.41 12.83 -0.51
N ILE A 193 -34.35 12.03 -0.66
CA ILE A 193 -33.24 12.00 0.26
C ILE A 193 -32.47 13.32 0.12
N PRO A 194 -32.30 14.10 1.20
CA PRO A 194 -31.41 15.25 1.19
C PRO A 194 -30.03 14.76 0.80
N LYS A 195 -29.56 15.16 -0.38
CA LYS A 195 -28.15 14.97 -0.72
C LYS A 195 -27.36 15.70 0.36
N ILE A 196 -26.32 15.04 0.86
CA ILE A 196 -25.35 15.70 1.72
C ILE A 196 -24.88 16.93 0.92
N SER A 197 -25.22 18.12 1.40
CA SER A 197 -24.76 19.36 0.77
C SER A 197 -23.25 19.27 0.72
N MET A 198 -22.70 19.26 -0.50
CA MET A 198 -21.29 19.53 -0.68
C MET A 198 -21.14 20.96 -0.18
N ILE A 199 -20.65 21.13 1.04
CA ILE A 199 -20.27 22.45 1.49
C ILE A 199 -19.10 22.79 0.56
N GLU A 200 -19.30 23.76 -0.32
CA GLU A 200 -18.21 24.42 -1.05
C GLU A 200 -17.38 25.12 0.01
N ILE A 201 -16.52 24.36 0.69
CA ILE A 201 -15.61 24.90 1.68
C ILE A 201 -14.41 25.33 0.87
N GLU A 202 -14.29 26.65 0.72
CA GLU A 202 -13.06 27.30 0.28
C GLU A 202 -11.88 26.60 0.97
N ASP A 203 -10.93 26.10 0.19
CA ASP A 203 -9.57 25.75 0.63
C ASP A 203 -8.93 27.04 1.19
N LYS A 204 -9.36 27.46 2.38
CA LYS A 204 -8.67 28.48 3.15
C LYS A 204 -7.33 27.88 3.54
N PRO A 205 -6.24 28.67 3.43
CA PRO A 205 -4.89 28.16 3.56
C PRO A 205 -4.73 27.42 4.89
N HIS A 206 -4.10 26.24 4.83
CA HIS A 206 -3.62 25.54 6.02
C HIS A 206 -2.95 26.55 6.94
N ILE A 207 -3.44 26.66 8.17
CA ILE A 207 -2.76 27.48 9.18
C ILE A 207 -1.44 26.75 9.47
N ASP A 208 -0.32 27.47 9.49
CA ASP A 208 0.96 26.89 9.88
C ASP A 208 0.82 26.34 11.32
N LEU A 209 1.06 25.03 11.48
CA LEU A 209 0.99 24.37 12.78
C LEU A 209 1.94 25.02 13.79
N ASN A 210 3.05 25.59 13.32
CA ASN A 210 3.99 26.31 14.19
C ASN A 210 3.40 27.60 14.75
N GLU A 211 2.55 28.30 13.99
CA GLU A 211 1.85 29.48 14.49
C GLU A 211 0.80 29.11 15.53
N LEU A 212 0.06 28.02 15.30
CA LEU A 212 -0.91 27.51 16.26
C LEU A 212 -0.24 27.05 17.56
N ARG A 213 0.94 26.40 17.48
CA ARG A 213 1.71 25.97 18.64
C ARG A 213 2.16 27.11 19.55
N ARG A 214 2.29 28.34 19.02
CA ARG A 214 2.65 29.54 19.81
C ARG A 214 1.47 30.14 20.59
N LYS A 215 0.23 29.82 20.21
CA LYS A 215 -0.98 30.34 20.86
C LYS A 215 -1.26 29.64 22.18
N SER A 216 -1.92 30.35 23.11
CA SER A 216 -2.31 29.79 24.41
C SER A 216 -3.43 28.75 24.26
N THR A 217 -3.56 27.82 25.21
CA THR A 217 -4.62 26.78 25.17
C THR A 217 -6.02 27.41 25.14
N TRP A 218 -6.21 28.51 25.87
CA TRP A 218 -7.47 29.26 25.87
C TRP A 218 -7.79 29.89 24.50
N GLU A 219 -6.80 30.51 23.85
CA GLU A 219 -6.98 31.07 22.49
C GLU A 219 -7.35 29.97 21.49
N LEU A 220 -6.70 28.81 21.56
CA LEU A 220 -7.00 27.68 20.70
C LEU A 220 -8.43 27.16 20.91
N ALA A 221 -8.87 27.02 22.18
CA ALA A 221 -10.23 26.64 22.50
C ALA A 221 -11.26 27.65 22.00
N GLU A 222 -10.96 28.95 22.09
CA GLU A 222 -11.83 30.01 21.58
C GLU A 222 -11.92 29.99 20.04
N MET A 223 -10.80 29.73 19.36
CA MET A 223 -10.79 29.56 17.91
C MET A 223 -11.59 28.33 17.47
N VAL A 224 -11.54 27.22 18.21
CA VAL A 224 -12.36 26.03 17.92
C VAL A 224 -13.85 26.34 17.99
N ARG A 225 -14.29 27.19 18.94
CA ARG A 225 -15.69 27.61 19.08
C ARG A 225 -16.21 28.43 17.90
N HIS A 226 -15.37 29.26 17.31
CA HIS A 226 -15.77 30.24 16.29
C HIS A 226 -15.45 29.83 14.85
N THR A 227 -14.74 28.71 14.66
CA THR A 227 -14.29 28.29 13.33
C THR A 227 -15.26 27.27 12.75
N ASP A 228 -15.83 27.55 11.57
CA ASP A 228 -16.70 26.60 10.84
C ASP A 228 -15.94 25.68 9.89
N SER A 229 -14.67 26.00 9.58
CA SER A 229 -13.84 25.22 8.67
C SER A 229 -13.39 23.91 9.30
N VAL A 230 -13.76 22.80 8.67
CA VAL A 230 -13.37 21.44 9.07
C VAL A 230 -11.84 21.27 9.07
N SER A 231 -11.15 21.88 8.10
CA SER A 231 -9.68 21.84 8.02
C SER A 231 -9.03 22.55 9.21
N SER A 232 -9.44 23.79 9.49
CA SER A 232 -8.91 24.57 10.61
C SER A 232 -9.27 23.94 11.97
N GLN A 233 -10.48 23.41 12.13
CA GLN A 233 -10.88 22.66 13.33
C GLN A 233 -9.95 21.46 13.55
N SER A 234 -9.60 20.72 12.50
CA SER A 234 -8.72 19.54 12.62
C SER A 234 -7.32 19.91 13.13
N GLN A 235 -6.73 20.99 12.61
CA GLN A 235 -5.42 21.48 13.04
C GLN A 235 -5.44 22.00 14.49
N LEU A 236 -6.47 22.75 14.87
CA LEU A 236 -6.62 23.27 16.23
C LEU A 236 -6.78 22.13 17.25
N LEU A 237 -7.64 21.16 16.95
CA LEU A 237 -7.87 20.01 17.81
C LEU A 237 -6.63 19.10 17.91
N HIS A 238 -5.84 18.98 16.84
CA HIS A 238 -4.55 18.27 16.90
C HIS A 238 -3.57 18.94 17.87
N VAL A 239 -3.39 20.27 17.79
CA VAL A 239 -2.50 20.98 18.72
C VAL A 239 -3.00 20.88 20.17
N LEU A 240 -4.32 20.92 20.39
CA LEU A 240 -4.91 20.73 21.72
C LEU A 240 -4.71 19.29 22.24
N LEU A 241 -4.86 18.29 21.38
CA LEU A 241 -4.63 16.89 21.74
C LEU A 241 -3.17 16.66 22.14
N ASP A 242 -2.23 17.16 21.34
CA ASP A 242 -0.79 17.04 21.61
C ASP A 242 -0.38 17.73 22.93
N ARG A 243 -1.07 18.82 23.30
CA ARG A 243 -0.71 19.64 24.46
C ARG A 243 -1.39 19.19 25.76
N GLU A 244 -2.70 18.96 25.73
CA GLU A 244 -3.53 18.75 26.93
C GLU A 244 -4.04 17.30 27.05
N GLY A 245 -3.90 16.50 25.99
CA GLY A 245 -4.37 15.11 25.94
C GLY A 245 -5.82 14.92 25.49
N PRO A 246 -6.27 13.66 25.32
CA PRO A 246 -7.56 13.30 24.73
C PRO A 246 -8.77 13.73 25.55
N GLU A 247 -8.62 13.75 26.88
CA GLU A 247 -9.70 14.06 27.83
C GLU A 247 -9.92 15.55 28.07
N TYR A 248 -9.11 16.42 27.45
CA TYR A 248 -9.28 17.87 27.58
C TYR A 248 -10.67 18.28 27.09
N ARG A 249 -11.40 19.05 27.91
CA ARG A 249 -12.79 19.44 27.62
C ARG A 249 -12.85 20.82 27.02
N ILE A 250 -13.55 20.91 25.90
CA ILE A 250 -14.02 22.17 25.32
C ILE A 250 -15.54 22.15 25.43
N ASP A 251 -16.09 23.01 26.27
CA ASP A 251 -17.52 23.02 26.60
C ASP A 251 -17.96 21.63 27.14
N ASP A 252 -18.97 20.99 26.54
CA ASP A 252 -19.54 19.72 27.01
C ASP A 252 -18.87 18.45 26.44
N SER A 253 -17.90 18.58 25.52
CA SER A 253 -17.27 17.44 24.84
C SER A 253 -15.75 17.46 24.95
N VAL A 254 -15.16 16.26 25.00
CA VAL A 254 -13.71 16.08 25.02
C VAL A 254 -13.12 16.23 23.61
N VAL A 255 -11.83 16.57 23.53
CA VAL A 255 -11.11 16.75 22.26
C VAL A 255 -11.18 15.51 21.38
N GLU A 256 -11.01 14.32 21.95
CA GLU A 256 -11.10 13.04 21.22
C GLU A 256 -12.48 12.86 20.57
N GLU A 257 -13.57 13.07 21.32
CA GLU A 257 -14.93 12.96 20.80
C GLU A 257 -15.21 13.97 19.68
N ARG A 258 -14.69 15.20 19.81
CA ARG A 258 -14.78 16.22 18.75
C ARG A 258 -14.00 15.80 17.51
N LEU A 259 -12.79 15.25 17.65
CA LEU A 259 -12.01 14.71 16.54
C LEU A 259 -12.69 13.52 15.87
N GLU A 260 -13.29 12.61 16.62
CA GLU A 260 -14.04 11.47 16.06
C GLU A 260 -15.26 11.94 15.26
N LYS A 261 -16.03 12.90 15.80
CA LYS A 261 -17.15 13.52 15.08
C LYS A 261 -16.67 14.21 13.81
N LEU A 262 -15.55 14.92 13.88
CA LEU A 262 -14.95 15.60 12.74
C LEU A 262 -14.48 14.60 11.68
N LEU A 263 -13.84 13.49 12.07
CA LEU A 263 -13.42 12.41 11.18
C LEU A 263 -14.61 11.82 10.42
N ARG A 264 -15.69 11.47 11.12
CA ARG A 264 -16.92 10.92 10.50
C ARG A 264 -17.55 11.93 9.54
N ARG A 265 -17.61 13.20 9.93
CA ARG A 265 -18.15 14.29 9.10
C ARG A 265 -17.29 14.50 7.85
N ALA A 266 -15.99 14.73 7.99
CA ALA A 266 -15.05 14.95 6.88
C ALA A 266 -15.10 13.79 5.88
N GLY A 267 -15.15 12.57 6.40
CA GLY A 267 -15.31 11.33 5.64
C GLY A 267 -16.58 11.28 4.79
N SER A 268 -17.74 11.59 5.40
CA SER A 268 -19.02 11.64 4.68
C SER A 268 -19.08 12.71 3.59
N HIS A 269 -18.33 13.80 3.75
CA HIS A 269 -18.15 14.86 2.77
C HIS A 269 -16.97 14.63 1.81
N GLN A 270 -16.28 13.48 1.90
CA GLN A 270 -15.13 13.11 1.07
C GLN A 270 -13.94 14.09 1.14
N GLN A 271 -13.74 14.73 2.29
CA GLN A 271 -12.57 15.57 2.56
C GLN A 271 -11.40 14.69 3.03
N TRP A 272 -10.75 14.01 2.09
CA TRP A 272 -9.78 12.96 2.40
C TRP A 272 -8.54 13.43 3.13
N TYR A 273 -8.07 14.67 2.87
CA TYR A 273 -6.95 15.25 3.60
C TYR A 273 -7.27 15.33 5.10
N VAL A 274 -8.39 15.97 5.45
CA VAL A 274 -8.80 16.15 6.85
C VAL A 274 -9.14 14.81 7.50
N THR A 275 -9.75 13.90 6.74
CA THR A 275 -10.06 12.54 7.19
C THR A 275 -8.78 11.79 7.59
N ARG A 276 -7.75 11.81 6.73
CA ARG A 276 -6.44 11.20 7.04
C ARG A 276 -5.75 11.88 8.20
N PHE A 277 -5.79 13.21 8.24
CA PHE A 277 -5.20 13.99 9.32
C PHE A 277 -5.81 13.64 10.67
N CYS A 278 -7.14 13.69 10.80
CA CYS A 278 -7.84 13.30 12.02
C CYS A 278 -7.60 11.83 12.40
N ALA A 279 -7.61 10.91 11.43
CA ALA A 279 -7.32 9.50 11.69
C ALA A 279 -5.89 9.28 12.21
N ALA A 280 -4.92 10.04 11.70
CA ALA A 280 -3.53 9.98 12.15
C ALA A 280 -3.39 10.57 13.55
N THR A 281 -4.02 11.71 13.81
CA THR A 281 -4.04 12.35 15.14
C THR A 281 -4.68 11.44 16.19
N LEU A 282 -5.73 10.69 15.83
CA LEU A 282 -6.40 9.73 16.71
C LEU A 282 -5.68 8.36 16.81
N GLY A 283 -4.55 8.18 16.11
CA GLY A 283 -3.82 6.91 16.15
C GLY A 283 -4.57 5.71 15.57
N LYS A 284 -5.57 5.93 14.69
CA LYS A 284 -6.46 4.87 14.19
C LYS A 284 -5.68 3.83 13.36
N LEU A 285 -6.02 2.56 13.55
CA LEU A 285 -5.45 1.41 12.84
C LEU A 285 -6.51 0.64 12.05
N VAL A 286 -6.06 -0.03 10.98
CA VAL A 286 -6.86 -1.02 10.26
C VAL A 286 -6.56 -2.45 10.74
N ASP A 287 -7.61 -3.22 11.00
CA ASP A 287 -7.48 -4.60 11.51
C ASP A 287 -6.73 -5.56 10.55
N SER A 288 -6.78 -5.28 9.25
CA SER A 288 -6.23 -6.16 8.20
C SER A 288 -4.75 -5.93 7.86
N LEU A 289 -4.02 -5.12 8.63
CA LEU A 289 -2.60 -4.83 8.34
C LEU A 289 -1.69 -6.06 8.48
N ALA A 290 -1.78 -6.79 9.60
CA ALA A 290 -0.92 -7.95 9.84
C ALA A 290 -1.09 -9.06 8.78
N PRO A 291 -2.33 -9.43 8.35
CA PRO A 291 -2.52 -10.33 7.22
C PRO A 291 -1.88 -9.81 5.92
N SER A 292 -2.03 -8.52 5.60
CA SER A 292 -1.45 -7.94 4.39
C SER A 292 0.08 -7.94 4.39
N ILE A 293 0.71 -7.62 5.52
CA ILE A 293 2.17 -7.73 5.70
C ILE A 293 2.61 -9.19 5.54
N THR A 294 1.90 -10.12 6.18
CA THR A 294 2.20 -11.55 6.10
C THR A 294 2.12 -12.05 4.64
N ALA A 295 1.13 -11.60 3.87
CA ALA A 295 1.02 -11.94 2.45
C ALA A 295 2.23 -11.47 1.62
N ILE A 296 2.82 -10.33 1.98
CA ILE A 296 4.04 -9.80 1.36
C ILE A 296 5.26 -10.66 1.73
N LEU A 297 5.43 -10.95 3.02
CA LEU A 297 6.56 -11.73 3.53
C LEU A 297 6.59 -13.17 2.99
N VAL A 298 5.44 -13.84 2.92
CA VAL A 298 5.32 -15.21 2.38
C VAL A 298 5.72 -15.30 0.91
N ARG A 299 5.68 -14.17 0.18
CA ARG A 299 6.16 -14.08 -1.22
C ARG A 299 7.66 -13.80 -1.32
N GLY A 300 8.40 -13.92 -0.22
CA GLY A 300 9.85 -13.72 -0.16
C GLY A 300 10.26 -12.27 -0.35
N LYS A 301 9.38 -11.31 0.00
CA LYS A 301 9.64 -9.88 -0.10
C LYS A 301 9.76 -9.28 1.30
N GLN A 302 10.65 -8.32 1.48
CA GLN A 302 10.70 -7.49 2.69
C GLN A 302 9.91 -6.20 2.47
N ILE A 303 9.39 -5.60 3.54
CA ILE A 303 8.71 -4.30 3.50
C ILE A 303 9.43 -3.32 4.44
N THR A 304 9.49 -2.04 4.07
CA THR A 304 9.95 -0.99 4.99
C THR A 304 8.91 0.08 5.22
N LEU A 305 8.86 0.56 6.46
CA LEU A 305 7.94 1.60 6.92
C LEU A 305 8.75 2.81 7.38
N GLY A 306 8.36 3.99 6.91
CA GLY A 306 9.08 5.24 7.15
C GLY A 306 8.91 6.24 6.01
N VAL A 307 9.22 7.50 6.27
CA VAL A 307 9.03 8.59 5.30
C VAL A 307 10.24 8.70 4.39
N PHE A 308 10.00 8.96 3.09
CA PHE A 308 11.07 9.15 2.12
C PHE A 308 12.08 10.22 2.58
N GLY A 309 13.37 9.90 2.52
CA GLY A 309 14.46 10.77 2.96
C GLY A 309 14.81 10.66 4.46
N HIS A 310 14.08 9.85 5.23
CA HIS A 310 14.29 9.65 6.66
C HIS A 310 14.58 8.18 7.01
N GLU A 311 14.74 7.88 8.30
CA GLU A 311 14.94 6.52 8.78
C GLU A 311 13.72 5.63 8.49
N GLU A 312 13.99 4.38 8.14
CA GLU A 312 12.97 3.37 7.85
C GLU A 312 13.20 2.12 8.69
N GLU A 313 12.11 1.53 9.15
CA GLU A 313 12.12 0.25 9.83
C GLU A 313 11.93 -0.89 8.81
N VAL A 314 12.73 -1.94 8.93
CA VAL A 314 12.64 -3.12 8.06
C VAL A 314 11.76 -4.15 8.75
N VAL A 315 10.71 -4.59 8.06
CA VAL A 315 9.84 -5.67 8.51
C VAL A 315 10.16 -6.91 7.67
N ASP A 316 10.80 -7.88 8.32
CA ASP A 316 11.24 -9.16 7.76
C ASP A 316 10.53 -10.37 8.39
N LYS A 317 9.76 -10.14 9.45
CA LYS A 317 8.95 -11.14 10.17
C LYS A 317 7.52 -10.64 10.39
N PRO A 318 6.54 -11.54 10.56
CA PRO A 318 5.19 -11.15 10.94
C PRO A 318 5.19 -10.37 12.27
N LEU A 319 4.45 -9.27 12.30
CA LEU A 319 4.34 -8.39 13.46
C LEU A 319 2.91 -8.41 14.02
N SER A 320 2.78 -8.17 15.31
CA SER A 320 1.49 -7.92 15.96
C SER A 320 0.93 -6.54 15.58
N PRO A 321 -0.39 -6.33 15.70
CA PRO A 321 -1.00 -5.02 15.42
C PRO A 321 -0.37 -3.86 16.20
N GLN A 322 0.02 -4.09 17.47
CA GLN A 322 0.65 -3.07 18.30
C GLN A 322 2.05 -2.69 17.79
N GLU A 323 2.88 -3.68 17.45
CA GLU A 323 4.21 -3.42 16.88
C GLU A 323 4.11 -2.64 15.56
N ILE A 324 3.12 -2.94 14.73
CA ILE A 324 2.86 -2.20 13.48
C ILE A 324 2.49 -0.75 13.78
N GLN A 325 1.62 -0.52 14.79
CA GLN A 325 1.24 0.82 15.23
C GLN A 325 2.46 1.62 15.67
N ASP A 326 3.25 1.04 16.58
CA ASP A 326 4.41 1.69 17.16
C ASP A 326 5.40 2.11 16.07
N ILE A 327 5.66 1.24 15.08
CA ILE A 327 6.52 1.56 13.94
C ILE A 327 5.94 2.70 13.10
N LEU A 328 4.66 2.61 12.70
CA LEU A 328 4.03 3.61 11.83
C LEU A 328 4.04 5.01 12.47
N PHE A 329 3.64 5.11 13.73
CA PHE A 329 3.55 6.39 14.42
C PHE A 329 4.92 6.89 14.91
N THR A 330 5.87 6.02 15.24
CA THR A 330 7.23 6.47 15.62
C THR A 330 8.05 6.91 14.41
N LYS A 331 7.95 6.21 13.27
CA LYS A 331 8.76 6.50 12.08
C LYS A 331 8.12 7.51 11.13
N CYS A 332 6.79 7.68 11.13
CA CYS A 332 6.12 8.63 10.23
C CYS A 332 5.74 9.95 10.90
N LEU A 333 5.13 9.93 12.09
CA LEU A 333 4.58 11.13 12.74
C LEU A 333 5.59 12.28 12.89
N PRO A 334 6.88 12.06 13.21
CA PRO A 334 7.85 13.15 13.36
C PRO A 334 8.10 13.95 12.07
N TYR A 335 7.85 13.35 10.91
CA TYR A 335 8.17 13.93 9.60
C TYR A 335 6.92 14.28 8.80
N ASP A 336 5.91 13.41 8.82
CA ASP A 336 4.67 13.58 8.09
C ASP A 336 3.52 12.80 8.76
N ILE A 337 2.63 13.56 9.42
CA ILE A 337 1.49 13.03 10.19
C ILE A 337 0.59 12.16 9.31
N ILE A 338 0.34 12.58 8.07
CA ILE A 338 -0.61 11.90 7.17
C ILE A 338 -0.05 10.57 6.67
N GLN A 339 1.27 10.47 6.53
CA GLN A 339 1.89 9.24 6.02
C GLN A 339 1.68 8.04 6.95
N ALA A 340 1.56 8.22 8.27
CA ALA A 340 1.27 7.12 9.19
C ALA A 340 0.01 6.35 8.78
N VAL A 341 -1.01 7.06 8.28
CA VAL A 341 -2.28 6.50 7.84
C VAL A 341 -2.25 6.13 6.36
N LEU A 342 -1.63 6.94 5.51
CA LEU A 342 -1.52 6.62 4.08
C LEU A 342 -0.73 5.33 3.87
N GLN A 343 0.34 5.08 4.64
CA GLN A 343 1.11 3.83 4.57
C GLN A 343 0.25 2.61 4.93
N GLN A 344 -0.74 2.74 5.82
CA GLN A 344 -1.70 1.67 6.07
C GLN A 344 -2.52 1.35 4.81
N GLU A 345 -3.01 2.37 4.08
CA GLU A 345 -3.69 2.16 2.80
C GLU A 345 -2.79 1.44 1.78
N MET A 346 -1.51 1.84 1.73
CA MET A 346 -0.53 1.24 0.83
C MET A 346 -0.28 -0.24 1.16
N ILE A 347 -0.08 -0.58 2.44
CA ILE A 347 0.13 -1.96 2.90
C ILE A 347 -1.06 -2.84 2.49
N LEU A 348 -2.29 -2.37 2.72
CA LEU A 348 -3.50 -3.13 2.37
C LEU A 348 -3.58 -3.37 0.86
N ASN A 349 -3.35 -2.33 0.06
CA ASN A 349 -3.41 -2.44 -1.40
C ASN A 349 -2.28 -3.31 -1.97
N ILE A 350 -1.05 -3.18 -1.46
CA ILE A 350 0.09 -4.01 -1.88
C ILE A 350 -0.13 -5.47 -1.47
N GLY A 351 -0.63 -5.73 -0.25
CA GLY A 351 -0.97 -7.09 0.20
C GLY A 351 -2.02 -7.76 -0.69
N LYS A 352 -3.02 -6.98 -1.15
CA LYS A 352 -3.99 -7.44 -2.16
C LYS A 352 -3.31 -7.72 -3.51
N PHE A 353 -2.55 -6.75 -4.04
CA PHE A 353 -1.92 -6.86 -5.37
C PHE A 353 -0.88 -7.96 -5.46
N ILE A 354 -0.07 -8.21 -4.43
CA ILE A 354 0.93 -9.29 -4.46
C ILE A 354 0.27 -10.67 -4.43
N SER A 355 -0.94 -10.76 -3.89
CA SER A 355 -1.74 -11.97 -3.86
C SER A 355 -2.44 -12.25 -5.18
N THR A 356 -2.97 -11.20 -5.85
CA THR A 356 -3.72 -11.32 -7.10
C THR A 356 -2.85 -11.27 -8.36
N SER A 357 -1.87 -10.38 -8.38
CA SER A 357 -1.02 -10.05 -9.54
C SER A 357 0.46 -9.99 -9.11
N PRO A 358 1.09 -11.13 -8.76
CA PRO A 358 2.46 -11.17 -8.24
C PRO A 358 3.50 -10.64 -9.25
N ASP A 359 3.20 -10.67 -10.54
CA ASP A 359 4.08 -10.16 -11.61
C ASP A 359 4.42 -8.67 -11.46
N LEU A 360 3.52 -7.88 -10.84
CA LEU A 360 3.76 -6.46 -10.55
C LEU A 360 5.02 -6.23 -9.72
N PHE A 361 5.42 -7.21 -8.90
CA PHE A 361 6.53 -7.11 -7.96
C PHE A 361 7.78 -7.91 -8.41
N LYS A 362 7.82 -8.33 -9.68
CA LYS A 362 9.03 -8.93 -10.27
C LYS A 362 10.18 -7.93 -10.24
N GLY A 363 11.35 -8.40 -9.82
CA GLY A 363 12.55 -7.57 -9.66
C GLY A 363 12.55 -6.66 -8.43
N MET A 364 11.54 -6.70 -7.56
CA MET A 364 11.55 -5.94 -6.30
C MET A 364 11.82 -6.88 -5.14
N LEU A 365 12.96 -6.82 -4.46
CA LEU A 365 13.21 -7.65 -3.27
C LEU A 365 12.63 -7.00 -2.00
N LYS A 366 12.82 -5.68 -1.88
CA LYS A 366 12.40 -4.87 -0.74
C LYS A 366 11.43 -3.78 -1.18
N ILE A 367 10.20 -3.84 -0.67
CA ILE A 367 9.12 -2.91 -0.95
C ILE A 367 9.20 -1.77 0.07
N ARG A 368 9.75 -0.62 -0.34
CA ARG A 368 9.90 0.55 0.55
C ARG A 368 8.69 1.47 0.41
N ILE A 369 7.78 1.48 1.39
CA ILE A 369 6.48 2.14 1.26
C ILE A 369 6.63 3.66 1.08
N GLY A 370 7.50 4.30 1.87
CA GLY A 370 7.78 5.73 1.72
C GLY A 370 8.28 6.13 0.33
N TRP A 371 9.08 5.27 -0.31
CA TRP A 371 9.59 5.50 -1.67
C TRP A 371 8.53 5.27 -2.74
N ILE A 372 7.62 4.32 -2.55
CA ILE A 372 6.46 4.14 -3.43
C ILE A 372 5.56 5.38 -3.35
N ILE A 373 5.32 5.93 -2.16
CA ILE A 373 4.57 7.18 -1.99
C ILE A 373 5.30 8.33 -2.72
N HIS A 374 6.63 8.40 -2.63
CA HIS A 374 7.41 9.38 -3.39
C HIS A 374 7.25 9.20 -4.91
N ALA A 375 7.30 7.96 -5.42
CA ALA A 375 7.04 7.65 -6.82
C ALA A 375 5.63 8.07 -7.26
N MET A 376 4.62 7.90 -6.40
CA MET A 376 3.25 8.37 -6.65
C MET A 376 3.16 9.90 -6.71
N LYS A 377 3.90 10.62 -5.86
CA LYS A 377 3.98 12.09 -5.93
C LYS A 377 4.61 12.54 -7.26
N LEU A 378 5.70 11.89 -7.67
CA LEU A 378 6.35 12.17 -8.95
C LEU A 378 5.42 11.90 -10.14
N GLU A 379 4.70 10.78 -10.13
CA GLU A 379 3.74 10.44 -11.18
C GLU A 379 2.61 11.45 -11.25
N LEU A 380 2.09 11.96 -10.13
CA LEU A 380 1.07 13.02 -10.15
C LEU A 380 1.63 14.33 -10.68
N ASN A 381 2.82 14.73 -10.23
CA ASN A 381 3.44 15.99 -10.63
C ASN A 381 3.78 16.03 -12.13
N TYR A 382 3.94 14.87 -12.77
CA TYR A 382 4.15 14.81 -14.21
C TYR A 382 2.94 15.26 -15.03
N TRP A 383 1.72 14.97 -14.54
CA TRP A 383 0.48 15.31 -15.25
C TRP A 383 -0.10 16.65 -14.81
N GLU A 384 0.07 17.02 -13.54
CA GLU A 384 -0.47 18.24 -12.92
C GLU A 384 0.63 18.89 -12.08
N GLU A 385 1.11 20.08 -12.46
CA GLU A 385 2.10 20.82 -11.67
C GLU A 385 1.56 21.12 -10.27
N GLY A 386 2.29 20.71 -9.23
CA GLY A 386 1.84 20.79 -7.83
C GLY A 386 0.96 19.61 -7.38
N GLY A 387 0.76 18.60 -8.24
CA GLY A 387 0.00 17.38 -7.94
C GLY A 387 0.52 16.58 -6.74
N GLU A 388 1.79 16.75 -6.39
CA GLU A 388 2.40 16.14 -5.18
C GLU A 388 1.70 16.54 -3.88
N ARG A 389 1.18 17.78 -3.79
CA ARG A 389 0.43 18.30 -2.64
C ARG A 389 -1.00 17.77 -2.62
N MET A 390 -1.52 17.39 -3.78
CA MET A 390 -2.86 16.85 -3.94
C MET A 390 -2.94 15.36 -3.61
N LEU A 391 -1.82 14.63 -3.47
CA LEU A 391 -1.85 13.20 -3.17
C LEU A 391 -2.72 12.91 -1.93
N TYR A 392 -2.55 13.70 -0.87
CA TYR A 392 -3.26 13.50 0.40
C TYR A 392 -4.75 13.86 0.34
N SER A 393 -5.20 14.60 -0.68
CA SER A 393 -6.61 14.91 -0.91
C SER A 393 -7.31 13.96 -1.87
N LYS A 394 -6.58 13.06 -2.57
CA LYS A 394 -7.19 12.04 -3.44
C LYS A 394 -7.92 10.97 -2.63
N SER A 395 -9.01 10.42 -3.16
CA SER A 395 -9.77 9.36 -2.48
C SER A 395 -8.97 8.05 -2.36
N PRO A 396 -9.24 7.19 -1.36
CA PRO A 396 -8.60 5.88 -1.24
C PRO A 396 -8.64 5.02 -2.52
N HIS A 397 -9.74 5.05 -3.27
CA HIS A 397 -9.83 4.38 -4.58
C HIS A 397 -8.86 4.96 -5.60
N THR A 398 -8.71 6.29 -5.61
CA THR A 398 -7.79 7.00 -6.50
C THR A 398 -6.34 6.69 -6.13
N ILE A 399 -6.02 6.59 -4.83
CA ILE A 399 -4.72 6.12 -4.32
C ILE A 399 -4.43 4.69 -4.79
N LYS A 400 -5.39 3.77 -4.67
CA LYS A 400 -5.27 2.39 -5.15
C LYS A 400 -4.98 2.32 -6.65
N LYS A 401 -5.68 3.12 -7.46
CA LYS A 401 -5.46 3.21 -8.92
C LYS A 401 -4.09 3.79 -9.27
N LEU A 402 -3.68 4.85 -8.57
CA LEU A 402 -2.38 5.48 -8.77
C LEU A 402 -1.24 4.51 -8.42
N LEU A 403 -1.37 3.77 -7.30
CA LEU A 403 -0.43 2.71 -6.95
C LEU A 403 -0.34 1.65 -8.05
N MET A 404 -1.49 1.16 -8.53
CA MET A 404 -1.51 0.19 -9.63
C MET A 404 -0.78 0.74 -10.86
N LYS A 405 -1.06 1.98 -11.25
CA LYS A 405 -0.40 2.66 -12.37
C LYS A 405 1.12 2.69 -12.18
N VAL A 406 1.59 3.16 -11.02
CA VAL A 406 3.03 3.24 -10.69
C VAL A 406 3.70 1.88 -10.73
N LEU A 407 3.04 0.81 -10.26
CA LEU A 407 3.59 -0.55 -10.31
C LEU A 407 3.58 -1.15 -11.73
N GLN A 408 2.63 -0.74 -12.58
CA GLN A 408 2.49 -1.22 -13.96
C GLN A 408 3.40 -0.51 -14.97
N CYS A 409 3.99 0.65 -14.63
CA CYS A 409 4.73 1.52 -15.55
C CYS A 409 5.84 0.82 -16.39
N ASN A 410 6.28 -0.39 -16.03
CA ASN A 410 7.31 -1.14 -16.74
C ASN A 410 6.82 -2.41 -17.47
N ILE A 411 5.53 -2.72 -17.42
CA ILE A 411 4.99 -3.94 -18.03
C ILE A 411 4.56 -3.69 -19.48
N GLU A 412 4.31 -2.44 -19.86
CA GLU A 412 3.93 -2.07 -21.22
C GLU A 412 5.04 -1.24 -21.90
N ASP A 413 5.55 -1.71 -23.04
CA ASP A 413 6.54 -1.04 -23.92
C ASP A 413 6.03 0.27 -24.56
N ILE A 414 4.92 0.84 -24.07
CA ILE A 414 4.22 2.00 -24.62
C ILE A 414 4.33 3.20 -23.66
N ASP A 415 5.45 3.32 -22.94
CA ASP A 415 5.66 4.46 -22.05
C ASP A 415 6.35 5.62 -22.78
N GLN A 416 5.57 6.65 -23.15
CA GLN A 416 6.05 7.88 -23.80
C GLN A 416 6.82 8.81 -22.83
N ARG A 417 7.04 8.39 -21.57
CA ARG A 417 7.74 9.18 -20.55
C ARG A 417 9.22 9.39 -20.88
N SER A 418 9.74 10.50 -20.37
CA SER A 418 11.16 10.82 -20.48
C SER A 418 12.04 9.77 -19.77
N PRO A 419 13.27 9.51 -20.23
CA PRO A 419 14.19 8.56 -19.59
C PRO A 419 14.43 8.86 -18.10
N ILE A 420 14.54 10.15 -17.74
CA ILE A 420 14.73 10.57 -16.34
C ILE A 420 13.55 10.14 -15.47
N TRP A 421 12.31 10.23 -15.96
CA TRP A 421 11.13 9.84 -15.20
C TRP A 421 11.08 8.34 -14.97
N ARG A 422 11.39 7.54 -16.00
CA ARG A 422 11.49 6.09 -15.85
C ARG A 422 12.54 5.70 -14.81
N ARG A 423 13.71 6.35 -14.84
CA ARG A 423 14.75 6.13 -13.84
C ARG A 423 14.33 6.51 -12.43
N GLN A 424 13.64 7.63 -12.27
CA GLN A 424 13.14 8.03 -10.95
C GLN A 424 12.11 7.04 -10.40
N LEU A 425 11.18 6.58 -11.23
CA LEU A 425 10.17 5.59 -10.81
C LEU A 425 10.82 4.24 -10.45
N ASP A 426 11.67 3.69 -11.32
CA ASP A 426 12.32 2.40 -11.07
C ASP A 426 13.27 2.42 -9.89
N GLY A 427 14.04 3.49 -9.77
CA GLY A 427 14.89 3.73 -8.63
C GLY A 427 14.08 3.82 -7.33
N ALA A 428 12.90 4.44 -7.37
CA ALA A 428 12.04 4.53 -6.19
C ALA A 428 11.33 3.21 -5.85
N LEU A 429 11.02 2.39 -6.85
CA LEU A 429 10.46 1.06 -6.64
C LEU A 429 11.49 0.01 -6.23
N ASN A 430 12.79 0.35 -6.23
CA ASN A 430 13.89 -0.61 -6.09
C ASN A 430 13.77 -1.80 -7.07
N ARG A 431 13.27 -1.54 -8.27
CA ARG A 431 13.07 -2.61 -9.25
C ARG A 431 14.39 -2.88 -9.98
N VAL A 432 14.81 -4.12 -10.02
CA VAL A 432 16.03 -4.56 -10.73
C VAL A 432 15.70 -5.53 -11.87
N PRO A 433 16.53 -5.59 -12.93
CA PRO A 433 16.38 -6.55 -14.01
C PRO A 433 16.49 -8.02 -13.53
N PRO A 434 15.99 -8.99 -14.31
CA PRO A 434 16.16 -10.42 -14.01
C PRO A 434 17.63 -10.81 -13.88
N GLY A 435 17.96 -11.64 -12.88
CA GLY A 435 19.33 -12.10 -12.63
C GLY A 435 20.28 -11.01 -12.11
N PHE A 436 19.77 -9.83 -11.71
CA PHE A 436 20.61 -8.72 -11.26
C PHE A 436 21.55 -9.11 -10.12
N TYR A 437 21.05 -9.78 -9.07
CA TYR A 437 21.88 -10.15 -7.92
C TYR A 437 22.96 -11.16 -8.31
N ASP A 438 22.61 -12.17 -9.13
CA ASP A 438 23.57 -13.16 -9.65
C ASP A 438 24.69 -12.45 -10.44
N LYS A 439 24.33 -11.48 -11.27
CA LYS A 439 25.30 -10.65 -12.00
C LYS A 439 26.20 -9.83 -11.07
N VAL A 440 25.66 -9.28 -9.97
CA VAL A 440 26.49 -8.57 -8.97
C VAL A 440 27.46 -9.52 -8.27
N TRP A 441 27.06 -10.77 -8.03
CA TRP A 441 27.95 -11.81 -7.52
C TRP A 441 29.10 -12.09 -8.49
N GLU A 442 28.82 -12.31 -9.77
CA GLU A 442 29.84 -12.56 -10.80
C GLU A 442 30.84 -11.39 -10.91
N ILE A 443 30.37 -10.15 -10.77
CA ILE A 443 31.25 -8.98 -10.73
C ILE A 443 32.14 -9.03 -9.47
N LEU A 444 31.57 -9.41 -8.32
CA LEU A 444 32.32 -9.51 -7.06
C LEU A 444 33.41 -10.60 -7.15
N GLU A 445 33.17 -11.73 -7.81
CA GLU A 445 34.18 -12.77 -8.09
C GLU A 445 35.37 -12.23 -8.89
N ARG A 446 35.12 -11.29 -9.80
CA ARG A 446 36.15 -10.65 -10.64
C ARG A 446 36.77 -9.39 -10.04
N THR A 447 36.48 -9.09 -8.77
CA THR A 447 36.92 -7.87 -8.11
C THR A 447 37.53 -8.18 -6.74
N PRO A 448 38.82 -8.56 -6.63
CA PRO A 448 39.47 -8.93 -5.37
C PRO A 448 39.40 -7.85 -4.29
N GLY A 449 39.36 -6.57 -4.68
CA GLY A 449 39.20 -5.45 -3.74
C GLY A 449 37.76 -5.19 -3.27
N GLY A 450 36.76 -5.89 -3.81
CA GLY A 450 35.35 -5.66 -3.55
C GLY A 450 34.76 -4.44 -4.28
N LEU A 451 33.48 -4.18 -4.02
CA LEU A 451 32.66 -3.14 -4.67
C LEU A 451 32.41 -1.97 -3.73
N LYS A 452 32.43 -0.75 -4.25
CA LYS A 452 32.10 0.46 -3.49
C LYS A 452 30.96 1.23 -4.17
N VAL A 453 29.96 1.59 -3.38
CA VAL A 453 28.78 2.36 -3.79
C VAL A 453 28.38 3.32 -2.67
N ALA A 454 28.27 4.61 -2.97
CA ALA A 454 27.86 5.66 -2.03
C ALA A 454 28.59 5.59 -0.68
N GLY A 455 29.89 5.29 -0.71
CA GLY A 455 30.74 5.13 0.48
C GLY A 455 30.61 3.79 1.22
N TYR A 456 29.64 2.95 0.89
CA TYR A 456 29.55 1.57 1.36
C TYR A 456 30.56 0.70 0.62
N HIS A 457 31.29 -0.15 1.34
CA HIS A 457 32.23 -1.11 0.76
C HIS A 457 31.72 -2.53 1.02
N LEU A 458 31.44 -3.24 -0.07
CA LEU A 458 31.15 -4.67 -0.10
C LEU A 458 32.45 -5.41 -0.43
N PRO A 459 33.13 -6.01 0.56
CA PRO A 459 34.38 -6.72 0.30
C PRO A 459 34.12 -8.00 -0.49
N GLN A 460 35.11 -8.48 -1.25
CA GLN A 460 35.01 -9.80 -1.90
C GLN A 460 35.07 -10.92 -0.86
N GLN A 461 36.06 -10.86 0.02
CA GLN A 461 36.22 -11.78 1.14
C GLN A 461 35.95 -11.04 2.45
N PRO A 462 35.19 -11.62 3.39
CA PRO A 462 34.73 -13.00 3.41
C PRO A 462 33.37 -13.24 2.72
N THR A 463 32.82 -12.26 1.97
CA THR A 463 31.47 -12.40 1.38
C THR A 463 31.33 -13.64 0.49
N LEU A 464 32.32 -13.95 -0.37
CA LEU A 464 32.28 -15.14 -1.20
C LEU A 464 32.55 -16.45 -0.43
N SER A 465 33.21 -16.40 0.73
CA SER A 465 33.42 -17.57 1.59
C SER A 465 32.23 -17.86 2.51
N ASP A 466 31.50 -16.81 2.90
CA ASP A 466 30.44 -16.88 3.92
C ASP A 466 29.05 -17.04 3.32
N MET A 467 28.88 -16.78 2.02
CA MET A 467 27.59 -16.77 1.33
C MET A 467 27.65 -17.55 0.01
N THR A 468 26.52 -17.72 -0.66
CA THR A 468 26.45 -18.28 -2.02
C THR A 468 25.63 -17.39 -2.96
N MET A 469 25.89 -17.51 -4.27
CA MET A 469 25.28 -16.67 -5.33
C MET A 469 23.75 -16.58 -5.24
N TYR A 470 23.08 -17.72 -5.02
CA TYR A 470 21.62 -17.81 -5.09
C TYR A 470 20.92 -17.60 -3.74
N GLU A 471 21.67 -17.25 -2.69
CA GLU A 471 21.10 -17.03 -1.37
C GLU A 471 20.48 -15.64 -1.22
N LEU A 472 19.39 -15.61 -0.46
CA LEU A 472 18.69 -14.37 -0.11
C LEU A 472 19.61 -13.39 0.65
N ASN A 473 20.50 -13.90 1.50
CA ASN A 473 21.41 -13.08 2.31
C ASN A 473 22.31 -12.19 1.46
N PHE A 474 22.88 -12.73 0.38
CA PHE A 474 23.70 -11.95 -0.54
C PHE A 474 22.85 -10.87 -1.25
N SER A 475 21.66 -11.24 -1.73
CA SER A 475 20.74 -10.29 -2.37
C SER A 475 20.35 -9.14 -1.43
N LEU A 476 20.12 -9.44 -0.13
CA LEU A 476 19.85 -8.43 0.90
C LEU A 476 21.06 -7.53 1.19
N LEU A 477 22.28 -8.08 1.14
CA LEU A 477 23.52 -7.32 1.30
C LEU A 477 23.73 -6.33 0.14
N VAL A 478 23.44 -6.76 -1.09
CA VAL A 478 23.44 -5.88 -2.27
C VAL A 478 22.39 -4.78 -2.15
N GLU A 479 21.17 -5.10 -1.69
CA GLU A 479 20.15 -4.07 -1.40
C GLU A 479 20.58 -3.11 -0.29
N GLN A 480 21.27 -3.58 0.75
CA GLN A 480 21.79 -2.72 1.80
C GLN A 480 22.83 -1.74 1.25
N MET A 481 23.70 -2.19 0.36
CA MET A 481 24.65 -1.33 -0.35
C MET A 481 23.93 -0.28 -1.21
N LEU A 482 22.98 -0.69 -2.05
CA LEU A 482 22.21 0.23 -2.90
C LEU A 482 21.31 1.18 -2.11
N SER A 483 20.86 0.80 -0.91
CA SER A 483 20.00 1.62 -0.06
C SER A 483 20.66 2.92 0.44
N LYS A 484 22.00 3.03 0.31
CA LYS A 484 22.75 4.25 0.63
C LYS A 484 22.57 5.36 -0.40
N ILE A 485 22.04 5.03 -1.58
CA ILE A 485 21.72 6.00 -2.61
C ILE A 485 20.38 6.66 -2.29
N ILE A 486 20.38 7.98 -2.15
CA ILE A 486 19.19 8.78 -1.81
C ILE A 486 18.40 9.16 -3.07
N GLU A 487 19.10 9.51 -4.16
CA GLU A 487 18.46 9.96 -5.40
C GLU A 487 17.96 8.78 -6.24
N PRO A 488 16.64 8.65 -6.50
CA PRO A 488 16.08 7.52 -7.24
C PRO A 488 16.69 7.36 -8.64
N ALA A 489 16.85 8.46 -9.39
CA ALA A 489 17.42 8.41 -10.73
C ALA A 489 18.85 7.86 -10.75
N TYR A 490 19.67 8.28 -9.77
CA TYR A 490 21.03 7.77 -9.61
C TYR A 490 21.05 6.31 -9.18
N ARG A 491 20.11 5.88 -8.33
CA ARG A 491 19.98 4.47 -7.94
C ARG A 491 19.71 3.59 -9.16
N GLN A 492 18.83 4.02 -10.06
CA GLN A 492 18.56 3.27 -11.28
C GLN A 492 19.76 3.26 -12.23
N LEU A 493 20.46 4.39 -12.37
CA LEU A 493 21.69 4.46 -13.16
C LEU A 493 22.78 3.53 -12.59
N MET A 494 22.85 3.36 -11.27
CA MET A 494 23.74 2.40 -10.61
C MET A 494 23.41 0.96 -10.99
N VAL A 495 22.11 0.60 -11.02
CA VAL A 495 21.64 -0.71 -11.48
C VAL A 495 22.04 -0.93 -12.95
N GLU A 496 21.80 0.05 -13.82
CA GLU A 496 22.24 0.00 -15.23
C GLU A 496 23.76 -0.18 -15.34
N ALA A 497 24.54 0.51 -14.51
CA ALA A 497 26.00 0.40 -14.51
C ALA A 497 26.49 -0.99 -14.12
N PHE A 498 25.90 -1.61 -13.09
CA PHE A 498 26.19 -3.00 -12.74
C PHE A 498 25.89 -3.95 -13.90
N MET A 499 24.76 -3.79 -14.58
CA MET A 499 24.42 -4.62 -15.75
C MET A 499 25.43 -4.46 -16.89
N VAL A 500 25.93 -3.24 -17.13
CA VAL A 500 26.98 -2.98 -18.13
C VAL A 500 28.29 -3.65 -17.72
N VAL A 501 28.72 -3.51 -16.46
CA VAL A 501 29.94 -4.15 -15.95
C VAL A 501 29.86 -5.67 -16.08
N SER A 502 28.77 -6.29 -15.64
CA SER A 502 28.58 -7.75 -15.76
C SER A 502 28.64 -8.18 -17.22
N THR A 503 27.96 -7.46 -18.13
CA THR A 503 28.00 -7.79 -19.57
C THR A 503 29.40 -7.71 -20.16
N ILE A 504 30.23 -6.75 -19.72
CA ILE A 504 31.62 -6.63 -20.19
C ILE A 504 32.48 -7.78 -19.65
N LEU A 505 32.37 -8.12 -18.36
CA LEU A 505 33.14 -9.20 -17.76
C LEU A 505 32.72 -10.59 -18.30
N GLU A 506 31.42 -10.82 -18.50
CA GLU A 506 30.89 -12.04 -19.11
C GLU A 506 31.45 -12.28 -20.52
N ARG A 507 31.65 -11.20 -21.29
CA ARG A 507 32.19 -11.27 -22.65
C ARG A 507 33.72 -11.35 -22.73
N ASN A 508 34.42 -10.97 -21.67
CA ASN A 508 35.88 -10.90 -21.63
C ASN A 508 36.39 -11.61 -20.36
N PRO A 509 36.37 -12.96 -20.33
CA PRO A 509 36.69 -13.73 -19.14
C PRO A 509 38.15 -13.60 -18.68
N GLU A 510 39.03 -13.04 -19.48
CA GLU A 510 40.41 -12.72 -19.13
C GLU A 510 40.57 -11.44 -18.30
N LEU A 511 39.53 -10.60 -18.24
CA LEU A 511 39.57 -9.32 -17.53
C LEU A 511 39.11 -9.45 -16.07
N GLU A 512 39.85 -8.82 -15.18
CA GLU A 512 39.56 -8.70 -13.75
C GLU A 512 39.93 -7.30 -13.27
N PHE A 513 39.20 -6.80 -12.27
CA PHE A 513 39.58 -5.55 -11.62
C PHE A 513 40.68 -5.83 -10.59
N GLN A 514 41.79 -5.09 -10.62
CA GLN A 514 42.88 -5.32 -9.66
C GLN A 514 42.69 -4.61 -8.30
N ARG A 515 41.83 -3.60 -8.27
CA ARG A 515 41.58 -2.74 -7.10
C ARG A 515 40.09 -2.75 -6.76
N PRO A 516 39.69 -2.28 -5.56
CA PRO A 516 38.28 -2.09 -5.25
C PRO A 516 37.63 -1.18 -6.30
N VAL A 517 36.53 -1.63 -6.89
CA VAL A 517 35.82 -0.87 -7.92
C VAL A 517 34.86 0.10 -7.26
N ASN A 518 35.09 1.38 -7.48
CA ASN A 518 34.16 2.41 -7.05
C ASN A 518 33.19 2.74 -8.20
N MET A 519 31.95 2.25 -8.07
CA MET A 519 30.92 2.43 -9.10
C MET A 519 30.52 3.90 -9.27
N ASP A 520 30.62 4.72 -8.21
CA ASP A 520 30.35 6.15 -8.31
C ASP A 520 31.38 6.87 -9.18
N VAL A 521 32.64 6.42 -9.16
CA VAL A 521 33.71 6.97 -10.00
C VAL A 521 33.44 6.64 -11.46
N LEU A 522 33.06 5.39 -11.76
CA LEU A 522 32.70 4.96 -13.12
C LEU A 522 31.56 5.80 -13.70
N ILE A 523 30.51 6.06 -12.91
CA ILE A 523 29.37 6.89 -13.36
C ILE A 523 29.80 8.35 -13.55
N LYS A 524 30.64 8.91 -12.66
CA LYS A 524 31.15 10.29 -12.79
C LYS A 524 32.03 10.46 -14.02
N GLU A 525 32.89 9.50 -14.32
CA GLU A 525 33.71 9.51 -15.55
C GLU A 525 32.85 9.36 -16.81
N ALA A 526 31.84 8.48 -16.78
CA ALA A 526 30.87 8.38 -17.86
C ALA A 526 30.15 9.71 -18.11
N PHE A 527 29.76 10.41 -17.04
CA PHE A 527 29.16 11.74 -17.14
C PHE A 527 30.13 12.79 -17.69
N GLN A 528 31.43 12.72 -17.35
CA GLN A 528 32.45 13.58 -17.94
C GLN A 528 32.61 13.32 -19.45
N TYR A 529 32.60 12.07 -19.89
CA TYR A 529 32.61 11.76 -21.33
C TYR A 529 31.36 12.30 -22.04
N PHE A 530 30.19 12.18 -21.41
CA PHE A 530 28.95 12.77 -21.93
C PHE A 530 29.03 14.29 -22.08
N LYS A 531 29.60 14.99 -21.08
CA LYS A 531 29.83 16.44 -21.16
C LYS A 531 30.78 16.82 -22.30
N ASN A 532 31.85 16.06 -22.48
CA ASN A 532 32.84 16.34 -23.53
C ASN A 532 32.27 16.18 -24.94
N ASP A 533 31.34 15.23 -25.13
CA ASP A 533 30.65 15.01 -26.41
C ASP A 533 29.49 16.01 -26.64
N SER A 534 29.00 16.66 -25.59
CA SER A 534 27.97 17.71 -25.64
C SER A 534 28.64 19.09 -25.85
N GLN A 535 28.75 19.56 -27.10
CA GLN A 535 29.36 20.87 -27.40
C GLN A 535 28.58 22.03 -26.74
N PRO A 536 29.20 22.93 -25.95
CA PRO A 536 28.52 24.11 -25.43
C PRO A 536 28.45 25.22 -26.48
N THR A 537 27.28 25.81 -26.68
CA THR A 537 27.14 27.09 -27.38
C THR A 537 27.74 28.23 -26.55
N VAL A 538 28.29 29.25 -27.21
CA VAL A 538 29.08 30.35 -26.60
C VAL A 538 28.34 31.11 -25.48
N GLU A 539 27.01 31.09 -25.48
CA GLU A 539 26.15 31.76 -24.48
C GLU A 539 25.95 30.98 -23.17
N GLU A 540 26.36 29.70 -23.09
CA GLU A 540 26.10 28.85 -21.91
C GLU A 540 27.28 28.75 -20.92
N LYS A 541 28.45 29.31 -21.29
CA LYS A 541 29.66 29.26 -20.45
C LYS A 541 29.52 30.00 -19.12
N GLU A 542 28.69 31.04 -19.05
CA GLU A 542 28.51 31.84 -17.81
C GLU A 542 27.51 31.22 -16.81
N LYS A 543 26.71 30.22 -17.23
CA LYS A 543 25.82 29.45 -16.34
C LYS A 543 26.45 28.15 -15.81
N GLN A 544 27.57 27.71 -16.40
CA GLN A 544 28.21 26.43 -16.11
C GLN A 544 28.79 26.32 -14.69
N ASP A 545 29.36 27.39 -14.13
CA ASP A 545 30.03 27.34 -12.81
C ASP A 545 29.07 27.09 -11.62
N LYS A 546 27.75 27.24 -11.80
CA LYS A 546 26.73 26.85 -10.79
C LYS A 546 26.02 25.53 -11.12
N GLN A 547 26.21 24.98 -12.33
CA GLN A 547 25.58 23.75 -12.84
C GLN A 547 26.56 22.58 -13.00
N GLU A 548 27.80 22.70 -12.55
CA GLU A 548 28.87 21.69 -12.74
C GLU A 548 28.52 20.29 -12.20
N ASN A 549 27.65 20.16 -11.20
CA ASN A 549 27.29 18.87 -10.59
C ASN A 549 25.90 18.33 -10.96
N ASN A 550 25.14 19.00 -11.83
CA ASN A 550 23.78 18.56 -12.13
C ASN A 550 23.77 17.47 -13.22
N MET A 551 23.58 16.21 -12.83
CA MET A 551 23.46 15.04 -13.73
C MET A 551 22.10 14.94 -14.43
N ALA A 552 21.18 15.90 -14.27
CA ALA A 552 19.82 15.83 -14.82
C ALA A 552 19.78 15.57 -16.34
N SER A 553 20.65 16.20 -17.13
CA SER A 553 20.72 15.95 -18.58
C SER A 553 21.18 14.53 -18.91
N PHE A 554 22.09 13.99 -18.11
CA PHE A 554 22.55 12.61 -18.24
C PHE A 554 21.46 11.61 -17.85
N PHE A 555 20.75 11.86 -16.74
CA PHE A 555 19.59 11.07 -16.35
C PHE A 555 18.47 11.09 -17.39
N ASN A 556 18.33 12.18 -18.15
CA ASN A 556 17.34 12.30 -19.22
C ASN A 556 17.81 11.69 -20.56
N THR A 557 19.04 11.19 -20.63
CA THR A 557 19.55 10.54 -21.84
C THR A 557 19.09 9.08 -21.89
N PRO A 558 18.62 8.56 -23.05
CA PRO A 558 18.25 7.15 -23.20
C PRO A 558 19.37 6.19 -22.77
N SER A 559 18.99 5.00 -22.28
CA SER A 559 19.96 3.98 -21.90
C SER A 559 20.76 3.51 -23.12
N VAL A 560 20.06 3.06 -24.17
CA VAL A 560 20.63 2.47 -25.39
C VAL A 560 20.91 3.54 -26.46
N GLY A 561 21.94 3.29 -27.28
CA GLY A 561 22.29 4.10 -28.44
C GLY A 561 23.74 4.57 -28.42
N ARG A 562 24.23 5.10 -29.56
CA ARG A 562 25.64 5.57 -29.70
C ARG A 562 26.02 6.62 -28.66
N LEU A 563 25.09 7.51 -28.33
CA LEU A 563 25.23 8.55 -27.30
C LEU A 563 24.32 8.26 -26.09
N GLY A 564 23.95 6.98 -25.90
CA GLY A 564 23.19 6.53 -24.74
C GLY A 564 24.07 6.41 -23.51
N THR A 565 23.47 6.48 -22.33
CA THR A 565 24.21 6.38 -21.05
C THR A 565 25.02 5.08 -20.92
N THR A 566 24.53 3.94 -21.44
CA THR A 566 25.26 2.67 -21.36
C THR A 566 26.57 2.71 -22.15
N SER A 567 26.63 3.46 -23.23
CA SER A 567 27.84 3.61 -24.06
C SER A 567 28.93 4.38 -23.32
N TYR A 568 28.56 5.45 -22.62
CA TYR A 568 29.50 6.20 -21.78
C TYR A 568 29.96 5.41 -20.55
N ILE A 569 29.05 4.67 -19.91
CA ILE A 569 29.40 3.77 -18.81
C ILE A 569 30.34 2.68 -19.30
N ALA A 570 30.05 2.03 -20.43
CA ALA A 570 30.92 1.01 -20.99
C ALA A 570 32.32 1.55 -21.29
N LYS A 571 32.41 2.77 -21.83
CA LYS A 571 33.70 3.44 -22.07
C LYS A 571 34.50 3.64 -20.78
N ALA A 572 33.86 4.11 -19.70
CA ALA A 572 34.51 4.26 -18.39
C ALA A 572 34.98 2.91 -17.83
N VAL A 573 34.12 1.88 -17.89
CA VAL A 573 34.45 0.53 -17.41
C VAL A 573 35.63 -0.08 -18.15
N VAL A 574 35.64 -0.03 -19.48
CA VAL A 574 36.74 -0.56 -20.30
C VAL A 574 38.05 0.16 -19.99
N ASN A 575 38.03 1.49 -19.84
CA ASN A 575 39.24 2.23 -19.48
C ASN A 575 39.80 1.81 -18.11
N HIS A 576 38.94 1.55 -17.11
CA HIS A 576 39.38 1.04 -15.80
C HIS A 576 39.94 -0.38 -15.87
N LEU A 577 39.33 -1.26 -16.66
CA LEU A 577 39.80 -2.64 -16.85
C LEU A 577 41.15 -2.68 -17.59
N LEU A 578 41.35 -1.82 -18.60
CA LEU A 578 42.58 -1.76 -19.38
C LEU A 578 43.75 -1.07 -18.65
N GLN A 579 43.47 -0.27 -17.62
CA GLN A 579 44.51 0.30 -16.75
C GLN A 579 45.09 -0.72 -15.76
N GLY A 580 44.50 -1.92 -15.64
CA GLY A 580 45.08 -3.04 -14.92
C GLY A 580 45.88 -3.97 -15.83
N ASP A 581 46.88 -4.68 -15.28
CA ASP A 581 47.57 -5.74 -16.03
C ASP A 581 46.61 -6.88 -16.36
N VAL A 582 46.58 -7.29 -17.63
CA VAL A 582 45.81 -8.43 -18.13
C VAL A 582 46.41 -9.72 -17.57
N ARG A 583 45.59 -10.62 -17.01
CA ARG A 583 46.04 -11.98 -16.69
C ARG A 583 46.45 -12.66 -17.99
N HIS A 584 47.75 -12.91 -18.17
CA HIS A 584 48.19 -13.94 -19.10
C HIS A 584 47.73 -15.29 -18.53
N THR A 585 46.59 -15.78 -19.01
CA THR A 585 46.23 -17.19 -18.89
C THR A 585 47.27 -17.98 -19.70
N TYR A 586 48.40 -18.32 -19.07
CA TYR A 586 49.19 -19.44 -19.53
C TYR A 586 48.29 -20.65 -19.41
N GLY A 587 47.76 -21.09 -20.55
CA GLY A 587 47.03 -22.34 -20.64
C GLY A 587 47.84 -23.43 -19.94
N GLU A 588 47.14 -24.25 -19.17
CA GLU A 588 47.68 -25.47 -18.59
C GLU A 588 48.45 -26.21 -19.68
N SER A 589 49.77 -26.06 -19.65
CA SER A 589 50.65 -26.93 -20.40
C SER A 589 50.52 -28.27 -19.71
N CYS A 590 49.91 -29.22 -20.42
CA CYS A 590 49.94 -30.62 -20.08
C CYS A 590 51.39 -31.03 -19.80
N SER A 591 51.81 -31.07 -18.54
CA SER A 591 53.00 -31.80 -18.15
C SER A 591 52.60 -33.26 -18.03
N ILE A 592 52.83 -34.00 -19.11
CA ILE A 592 53.02 -35.45 -19.02
C ILE A 592 54.31 -35.66 -18.21
N SER A 593 54.18 -36.33 -17.07
CA SER A 593 55.26 -37.04 -16.39
C SER A 593 54.67 -38.25 -15.69
#